data_AF-A0A1B6G975-F1
#
_entry.id   AF-A0A1B6G975-F1
#
_cell.length_a   1.000
_cell.length_b   1.000
_cell.length_c   1.000
_cell.angle_alpha   90.00
_cell.angle_beta   90.00
_cell.angle_gamma   90.00
#
_symmetry.space_group_name_H-M   'P 1'
#
loop_
_entity.id
_entity.type
_entity.pdbx_description
1 polymer ?
#
loop_
_entity_poly.entity_id
_entity_poly.type
_entity_poly.pdbx_seq_one_letter_code
_entity_poly.pdbx_strand_id
1 'polypeptide(L)'
;LLVLNDPLEITDNVAPICLPSANTIFNSSNCIATGWGVGSFGNKGIGSILRMVHLPLIDSNKCQEEFRKVPRLGPNFNLHNSFICAGRDLADTCTGDGGGPLVCPLQDDSGKYVQIGITSWGIGCGDRPGAYSSVIVARDWIETMTDAFPAARKSE
;
A
#
# COMPACT_ATOMS: atom_id res chain seq x y z
N LEU A 1 -1.33 -12.43 -7.14
CA LEU A 1 0.10 -12.58 -7.48
C LEU A 1 0.22 -12.63 -8.99
N LEU A 2 1.29 -12.06 -9.53
CA LEU A 2 1.65 -12.20 -10.94
C LEU A 2 2.95 -13.00 -10.99
N VAL A 3 2.93 -14.15 -11.68
CA VAL A 3 4.13 -14.95 -11.92
C VAL A 3 4.65 -14.56 -13.30
N LEU A 4 5.87 -14.02 -13.35
CA LEU A 4 6.49 -13.63 -14.60
C LEU A 4 6.92 -14.88 -15.38
N ASN A 5 6.93 -14.78 -16.71
CA ASN A 5 7.40 -15.88 -17.56
C ASN A 5 8.90 -16.13 -17.33
N ASP A 6 9.67 -15.05 -17.14
CA ASP A 6 11.12 -15.06 -16.91
C ASP A 6 11.46 -14.22 -15.66
N PRO A 7 12.51 -14.59 -14.91
CA PRO A 7 12.95 -13.81 -13.75
C PRO A 7 13.50 -12.44 -14.19
N LEU A 8 13.29 -11.42 -13.36
CA LEU A 8 13.90 -10.11 -13.56
C LEU A 8 15.36 -10.13 -13.09
N GLU A 9 16.24 -9.47 -13.84
CA GLU A 9 17.60 -9.19 -13.39
C GLU A 9 17.58 -8.05 -12.37
N ILE A 10 18.20 -8.28 -11.21
CA ILE A 10 18.34 -7.25 -10.17
C ILE A 10 19.39 -6.24 -10.63
N THR A 11 19.01 -4.97 -10.59
CA THR A 11 19.85 -3.83 -10.98
C THR A 11 19.61 -2.68 -10.03
N ASP A 12 20.34 -1.58 -10.17
CA ASP A 12 20.15 -0.39 -9.35
C ASP A 12 18.72 0.19 -9.43
N ASN A 13 17.98 -0.10 -10.51
CA ASN A 13 16.60 0.36 -10.71
C ASN A 13 15.54 -0.74 -10.54
N VAL A 14 15.96 -1.98 -10.24
CA VAL A 14 15.06 -3.14 -10.12
C VAL A 14 15.45 -3.94 -8.88
N ALA A 15 14.64 -3.84 -7.84
CA ALA A 15 14.83 -4.57 -6.59
C ALA A 15 13.48 -4.99 -5.97
N PRO A 16 13.44 -6.13 -5.25
CA PRO A 16 12.26 -6.53 -4.51
C PRO A 16 12.05 -5.66 -3.26
N ILE A 17 10.81 -5.59 -2.81
CA ILE A 17 10.43 -5.00 -1.52
C ILE A 17 10.36 -6.08 -0.43
N CYS A 18 10.65 -5.74 0.83
CA CYS A 18 10.45 -6.68 1.93
C CYS A 18 8.95 -6.88 2.20
N LEU A 19 8.58 -8.10 2.56
CA LEU A 19 7.24 -8.44 3.05
C LEU A 19 7.26 -8.56 4.59
N PRO A 20 6.18 -8.18 5.27
CA PRO A 20 6.13 -8.17 6.72
C PRO A 20 6.05 -9.60 7.27
N SER A 21 6.78 -9.85 8.35
CA SER A 21 6.59 -10.98 9.26
C SER A 21 5.77 -10.55 10.49
N ALA A 22 5.28 -11.52 11.28
CA ALA A 22 4.47 -11.26 12.47
C ALA A 22 5.11 -10.29 13.48
N ASN A 23 6.45 -10.26 13.55
CA ASN A 23 7.20 -9.43 14.50
C ASN A 23 7.90 -8.23 13.83
N THR A 24 7.50 -7.86 12.61
CA THR A 24 8.14 -6.73 11.91
C THR A 24 7.82 -5.42 12.60
N ILE A 25 8.86 -4.70 13.01
CA ILE A 25 8.74 -3.36 13.58
C ILE A 25 9.08 -2.35 12.48
N PHE A 26 8.13 -1.48 12.17
CA PHE A 26 8.26 -0.45 11.14
C PHE A 26 7.72 0.89 11.65
N ASN A 27 8.18 2.00 11.07
CA ASN A 27 7.68 3.32 11.44
C ASN A 27 6.37 3.62 10.71
N SER A 28 5.26 3.43 11.42
CA SER A 28 3.91 3.67 10.91
C SER A 28 3.59 5.14 10.65
N SER A 29 4.39 6.09 11.14
CA SER A 29 4.16 7.52 10.93
C SER A 29 4.74 8.05 9.61
N ASN A 30 5.62 7.28 8.96
CA ASN A 30 6.40 7.73 7.80
C ASN A 30 6.32 6.75 6.63
N CYS A 31 5.13 6.21 6.37
CA CYS A 31 4.93 5.34 5.22
C CYS A 31 4.86 6.16 3.93
N ILE A 32 5.11 5.51 2.80
CA ILE A 32 5.19 6.12 1.48
C ILE A 32 4.29 5.32 0.56
N ALA A 33 3.44 6.04 -0.19
CA ALA A 33 2.78 5.50 -1.36
C ALA A 33 3.42 6.11 -2.62
N THR A 34 3.56 5.30 -3.67
CA THR A 34 4.16 5.71 -4.94
C THR A 34 3.26 5.35 -6.12
N GLY A 35 3.30 6.15 -7.18
CA GLY A 35 2.55 5.86 -8.40
C GLY A 35 2.60 6.97 -9.43
N TRP A 36 1.93 6.72 -10.56
CA TRP A 36 1.86 7.63 -11.72
C TRP A 36 0.46 8.22 -11.92
N GLY A 37 -0.44 8.02 -10.94
CA GLY A 37 -1.82 8.45 -10.95
C GLY A 37 -1.99 9.94 -11.22
N VAL A 38 -3.21 10.29 -11.58
CA VAL A 38 -3.57 11.66 -11.96
C VAL A 38 -3.61 12.50 -10.69
N GLY A 39 -2.61 13.37 -10.50
CA GLY A 39 -2.60 14.30 -9.38
C GLY A 39 -3.74 15.33 -9.49
N SER A 40 -4.20 15.85 -8.36
CA SER A 40 -5.31 16.82 -8.24
C SER A 40 -5.11 18.17 -8.98
N PHE A 41 -3.94 18.40 -9.60
CA PHE A 41 -3.55 19.66 -10.23
C PHE A 41 -3.73 19.67 -11.75
N GLY A 42 -4.94 19.38 -12.24
CA GLY A 42 -5.41 19.83 -13.56
C GLY A 42 -4.75 19.23 -14.82
N ASN A 43 -3.72 18.39 -14.70
CA ASN A 43 -3.17 17.69 -15.85
C ASN A 43 -4.02 16.44 -16.16
N LYS A 44 -4.76 16.49 -17.27
CA LYS A 44 -5.67 15.43 -17.75
C LYS A 44 -4.95 14.17 -18.27
N GLY A 45 -3.80 13.79 -17.68
CA GLY A 45 -3.01 12.63 -18.12
C GLY A 45 -2.23 11.98 -16.99
N ILE A 46 -1.93 10.69 -17.16
CA ILE A 46 -0.98 9.93 -16.33
C ILE A 46 0.38 10.64 -16.42
N GLY A 47 1.00 10.93 -15.28
CA GLY A 47 2.30 11.59 -15.25
C GLY A 47 3.38 10.68 -15.85
N SER A 48 4.35 11.24 -16.57
CA SER A 48 5.52 10.49 -17.06
C SER A 48 6.61 10.30 -15.99
N ILE A 49 6.44 10.90 -14.82
CA ILE A 49 7.40 10.89 -13.71
C ILE A 49 6.70 10.23 -12.51
N LEU A 50 7.36 9.23 -11.91
CA LEU A 50 6.89 8.58 -10.69
C LEU A 50 6.81 9.60 -9.56
N ARG A 51 5.70 9.60 -8.82
CA ARG A 51 5.48 10.47 -7.67
C ARG A 51 5.40 9.63 -6.41
N MET A 52 5.65 10.30 -5.28
CA MET A 52 5.50 9.72 -3.96
C MET A 52 4.81 10.69 -3.01
N VAL A 53 4.13 10.14 -1.99
CA VAL A 53 3.53 10.89 -0.89
C VAL A 53 3.79 10.18 0.43
N HIS A 54 4.11 10.96 1.47
CA HIS A 54 4.25 10.45 2.83
C HIS A 54 2.88 10.39 3.50
N LEU A 55 2.54 9.24 4.05
CA LEU A 55 1.25 8.96 4.67
C LEU A 55 1.47 8.25 6.02
N PRO A 56 0.97 8.79 7.14
CA PRO A 56 0.92 8.04 8.38
C PRO A 56 -0.18 6.99 8.31
N LEU A 57 0.03 5.84 8.96
CA LEU A 57 -1.05 4.89 9.21
C LEU A 57 -2.06 5.46 10.20
N ILE A 58 -3.30 5.03 10.05
CA ILE A 58 -4.41 5.39 10.92
C ILE A 58 -4.95 4.12 11.56
N ASP A 59 -5.28 4.24 12.84
CA ASP A 59 -6.00 3.21 13.58
C ASP A 59 -7.30 2.80 12.87
N SER A 60 -7.58 1.50 12.86
CA SER A 60 -8.74 0.93 12.17
C SER A 60 -10.07 1.50 12.69
N ASN A 61 -10.20 1.73 14.00
CA ASN A 61 -11.43 2.28 14.57
C ASN A 61 -11.65 3.73 14.12
N LYS A 62 -10.59 4.54 14.16
CA LYS A 62 -10.64 5.92 13.68
C LYS A 62 -10.97 5.96 12.18
N CYS A 63 -10.39 5.07 11.38
CA CYS A 63 -10.69 4.98 9.95
C CYS A 63 -12.16 4.61 9.71
N GLN A 64 -12.69 3.64 10.46
CA GLN A 64 -14.09 3.27 10.40
C GLN A 64 -15.01 4.44 10.76
N GLU A 65 -14.70 5.22 11.79
CA GLU A 65 -15.46 6.41 12.15
C GLU A 65 -15.47 7.45 11.02
N GLU A 66 -14.32 7.70 10.38
CA GLU A 66 -14.25 8.62 9.23
C GLU A 66 -15.05 8.12 8.02
N PHE A 67 -15.06 6.81 7.78
CA PHE A 67 -15.85 6.21 6.71
C PHE A 67 -17.35 6.21 7.00
N ARG A 68 -17.77 6.02 8.24
CA ARG A 68 -19.19 6.15 8.65
C ARG A 68 -19.76 7.55 8.46
N LYS A 69 -18.91 8.59 8.52
CA LYS A 69 -19.27 9.98 8.21
C LYS A 69 -19.45 10.23 6.71
N VAL A 70 -19.16 9.26 5.83
CA VAL A 70 -19.36 9.43 4.38
C VAL A 70 -20.83 9.13 4.05
N PRO A 71 -21.58 10.06 3.45
CA PRO A 71 -23.01 9.84 3.14
C PRO A 71 -23.29 8.57 2.33
N ARG A 72 -22.41 8.20 1.40
CA ARG A 72 -22.56 6.99 0.56
C ARG A 72 -22.29 5.66 1.28
N LEU A 73 -21.55 5.68 2.39
CA LEU A 73 -21.26 4.48 3.18
C LEU A 73 -22.22 4.35 4.37
N GLY A 74 -22.49 5.48 5.03
CA GLY A 74 -23.44 5.59 6.13
C GLY A 74 -22.93 5.01 7.46
N PRO A 75 -23.73 5.19 8.53
CA PRO A 75 -23.33 4.87 9.91
C PRO A 75 -23.15 3.36 10.16
N ASN A 76 -23.76 2.50 9.34
CA ASN A 76 -23.69 1.05 9.47
C ASN A 76 -22.47 0.45 8.75
N PHE A 77 -21.61 1.27 8.14
CA PHE A 77 -20.39 0.80 7.51
C PHE A 77 -19.49 0.06 8.52
N ASN A 78 -18.90 -1.05 8.07
CA ASN A 78 -17.96 -1.84 8.85
C ASN A 78 -16.67 -2.03 8.04
N LEU A 79 -15.54 -1.57 8.58
CA LEU A 79 -14.26 -1.75 7.93
C LEU A 79 -13.75 -3.18 8.20
N HIS A 80 -13.61 -3.98 7.15
CA HIS A 80 -13.14 -5.35 7.31
C HIS A 80 -11.65 -5.39 7.73
N ASN A 81 -11.28 -6.35 8.57
CA ASN A 81 -9.91 -6.48 9.13
C ASN A 81 -8.83 -6.74 8.07
N SER A 82 -9.21 -7.07 6.83
CA SER A 82 -8.30 -7.17 5.69
C SER A 82 -7.87 -5.81 5.13
N PHE A 83 -8.34 -4.70 5.70
CA PHE A 83 -7.95 -3.35 5.32
C PHE A 83 -7.13 -2.67 6.41
N ILE A 84 -6.22 -1.83 5.96
CA ILE A 84 -5.53 -0.82 6.76
C ILE A 84 -5.76 0.55 6.13
N CYS A 85 -5.58 1.61 6.91
CA CYS A 85 -5.79 2.96 6.43
C CYS A 85 -4.54 3.81 6.59
N ALA A 86 -4.33 4.71 5.64
CA ALA A 86 -3.23 5.67 5.70
C ALA A 86 -3.68 7.04 5.18
N GLY A 87 -3.00 8.09 5.64
CA GLY A 87 -3.23 9.48 5.27
C GLY A 87 -3.71 10.34 6.43
N ARG A 88 -3.69 11.65 6.23
CA ARG A 88 -4.25 12.64 7.16
C ARG A 88 -4.42 13.96 6.42
N ASP A 89 -5.45 14.74 6.78
CA ASP A 89 -5.56 16.19 6.55
C ASP A 89 -4.82 16.69 5.29
N LEU A 90 -5.39 16.44 4.09
CA LEU A 90 -4.94 16.90 2.76
C LEU A 90 -3.94 15.99 2.00
N ALA A 91 -3.53 14.84 2.53
CA ALA A 91 -2.66 13.88 1.82
C ALA A 91 -3.30 12.49 1.70
N ASP A 92 -3.59 12.06 0.46
CA ASP A 92 -4.07 10.72 0.09
C ASP A 92 -3.49 10.32 -1.28
N THR A 93 -3.48 9.02 -1.56
CA THR A 93 -3.30 8.48 -2.91
C THR A 93 -4.53 8.77 -3.75
N CYS A 94 -4.32 9.27 -4.97
CA CYS A 94 -5.39 9.71 -5.85
C CYS A 94 -5.75 8.70 -6.93
N THR A 95 -6.74 9.05 -7.75
CA THR A 95 -7.18 8.23 -8.88
C THR A 95 -6.00 7.86 -9.80
N GLY A 96 -5.80 6.55 -10.02
CA GLY A 96 -4.81 6.02 -10.96
C GLY A 96 -3.68 5.20 -10.34
N ASP A 97 -3.59 5.14 -9.01
CA ASP A 97 -2.56 4.36 -8.29
C ASP A 97 -3.06 3.00 -7.77
N GLY A 98 -4.18 2.50 -8.31
CA GLY A 98 -4.79 1.24 -7.88
C GLY A 98 -3.82 0.06 -8.02
N GLY A 99 -3.66 -0.71 -6.95
CA GLY A 99 -2.67 -1.80 -6.89
C GLY A 99 -1.25 -1.35 -6.54
N GLY A 100 -1.00 -0.04 -6.37
CA GLY A 100 0.29 0.50 -5.95
C GLY A 100 0.67 0.11 -4.51
N PRO A 101 1.96 0.17 -4.16
CA PRO A 101 2.43 -0.24 -2.84
C PRO A 101 2.29 0.89 -1.81
N LEU A 102 1.91 0.52 -0.59
CA LEU A 102 2.11 1.32 0.62
C LEU A 102 3.23 0.68 1.45
N VAL A 103 4.36 1.38 1.55
CA VAL A 103 5.58 0.88 2.20
C VAL A 103 5.93 1.71 3.42
N CYS A 104 6.48 1.10 4.47
CA CYS A 104 6.97 1.81 5.64
C CYS A 104 8.44 1.45 5.90
N PRO A 105 9.27 2.36 6.42
CA PRO A 105 10.65 2.04 6.73
C PRO A 105 10.72 1.11 7.96
N LEU A 106 11.62 0.13 7.89
CA LEU A 106 11.91 -0.75 9.03
C LEU A 106 12.60 0.02 10.16
N GLN A 107 12.36 -0.39 11.40
CA GLN A 107 13.04 0.15 12.58
C GLN A 107 14.21 -0.76 12.99
N ASP A 108 15.18 -0.96 12.09
CA ASP A 108 16.32 -1.86 12.29
C ASP A 108 17.65 -1.30 11.73
N ASP A 109 17.72 0.02 11.50
CA ASP A 109 18.85 0.76 10.91
C ASP A 109 19.31 0.27 9.53
N SER A 110 18.62 -0.69 8.91
CA SER A 110 19.00 -1.26 7.61
C SER A 110 18.72 -0.34 6.41
N GLY A 111 17.94 0.73 6.63
CA GLY A 111 17.43 1.60 5.57
C GLY A 111 16.40 0.94 4.64
N LYS A 112 15.97 -0.28 4.95
CA LYS A 112 15.00 -1.03 4.13
C LYS A 112 13.56 -0.64 4.43
N TYR A 113 12.70 -0.95 3.48
CA TYR A 113 11.27 -0.72 3.55
C TYR A 113 10.50 -2.04 3.48
N VAL A 114 9.36 -2.08 4.15
CA VAL A 114 8.42 -3.20 4.13
C VAL A 114 7.09 -2.77 3.52
N GLN A 115 6.53 -3.56 2.63
CA GLN A 115 5.21 -3.31 2.06
C GLN A 115 4.12 -3.81 3.00
N ILE A 116 3.35 -2.89 3.56
CA ILE A 116 2.29 -3.24 4.52
C ILE A 116 0.89 -3.15 3.91
N GLY A 117 0.75 -2.45 2.78
CA GLY A 117 -0.53 -2.26 2.10
C GLY A 117 -0.44 -2.28 0.57
N ILE A 118 -1.59 -2.50 -0.05
CA ILE A 118 -1.82 -2.33 -1.49
C ILE A 118 -2.97 -1.34 -1.68
N THR A 119 -2.76 -0.28 -2.45
CA THR A 119 -3.78 0.74 -2.73
C THR A 119 -5.05 0.09 -3.28
N SER A 120 -6.16 0.24 -2.57
CA SER A 120 -7.42 -0.42 -2.92
C SER A 120 -8.48 0.60 -3.34
N TRP A 121 -8.88 1.49 -2.43
CA TRP A 121 -9.90 2.49 -2.71
C TRP A 121 -9.81 3.66 -1.73
N GLY A 122 -10.32 4.82 -2.14
CA GLY A 122 -10.36 6.04 -1.32
C GLY A 122 -11.68 6.79 -1.49
N ILE A 123 -11.90 7.80 -0.65
CA ILE A 123 -13.12 8.62 -0.67
C ILE A 123 -12.75 10.09 -0.69
N GLY A 124 -12.62 10.63 -1.90
CA GLY A 124 -12.11 11.99 -2.09
C GLY A 124 -10.59 12.01 -2.01
N CYS A 125 -9.97 12.62 -3.01
CA CYS A 125 -8.52 12.75 -3.15
C CYS A 125 -7.96 13.70 -2.07
N GLY A 126 -7.49 13.16 -0.94
CA GLY A 126 -6.79 13.93 0.10
C GLY A 126 -7.66 14.42 1.26
N ASP A 127 -8.99 14.33 1.14
CA ASP A 127 -9.91 14.82 2.17
C ASP A 127 -10.15 13.80 3.30
N ARG A 128 -9.88 12.53 3.05
CA ARG A 128 -10.11 11.40 3.97
C ARG A 128 -9.01 10.36 3.86
N PRO A 129 -8.90 9.43 4.83
CA PRO A 129 -7.98 8.31 4.73
C PRO A 129 -8.24 7.43 3.51
N GLY A 130 -7.16 6.97 2.87
CA GLY A 130 -7.22 5.91 1.87
C GLY A 130 -7.30 4.53 2.55
N ALA A 131 -8.01 3.60 1.91
CA ALA A 131 -8.08 2.20 2.32
C ALA A 131 -7.17 1.32 1.45
N TYR A 132 -6.35 0.52 2.12
CA TYR A 132 -5.35 -0.35 1.51
C TYR A 132 -5.61 -1.79 1.93
N SER A 133 -5.49 -2.73 1.01
CA SER A 133 -5.54 -4.16 1.35
C SER A 133 -4.29 -4.52 2.17
N SER A 134 -4.50 -5.14 3.33
CA SER A 134 -3.44 -5.45 4.29
C SER A 134 -2.55 -6.59 3.79
N VAL A 135 -1.28 -6.28 3.52
CA VAL A 135 -0.27 -7.29 3.17
C VAL A 135 0.08 -8.15 4.38
N ILE A 136 -0.01 -7.58 5.58
CA ILE A 136 0.21 -8.31 6.85
C ILE A 136 -0.80 -9.46 6.96
N VAL A 137 -2.08 -9.20 6.70
CA VAL A 137 -3.13 -10.24 6.75
C VAL A 137 -2.99 -11.24 5.61
N ALA A 138 -2.52 -10.80 4.44
CA ALA A 138 -2.33 -11.66 3.27
C ALA A 138 -1.02 -12.46 3.28
N ARG A 139 -0.13 -12.27 4.28
CA ARG A 139 1.23 -12.80 4.26
C ARG A 139 1.28 -14.32 4.07
N ASP A 140 0.54 -15.06 4.90
CA ASP A 140 0.53 -16.53 4.87
C ASP A 140 0.01 -17.06 3.53
N TRP A 141 -0.99 -16.37 2.96
CA TRP A 141 -1.51 -16.71 1.63
C TRP A 141 -0.47 -16.42 0.54
N ILE A 142 0.26 -15.31 0.62
CA ILE A 142 1.34 -15.00 -0.33
C ILE A 142 2.43 -16.07 -0.29
N GLU A 143 2.87 -16.48 0.90
CA GLU A 143 3.87 -17.55 1.07
C GLU A 143 3.37 -18.86 0.48
N THR A 144 2.17 -19.30 0.88
CA THR A 144 1.55 -20.55 0.39
C THR A 144 1.46 -20.58 -1.13
N MET A 145 1.01 -19.48 -1.74
CA MET A 145 0.88 -19.41 -3.19
C MET A 145 2.24 -19.35 -3.88
N THR A 146 3.25 -18.70 -3.29
CA THR A 146 4.60 -18.62 -3.87
C THR A 146 5.29 -19.98 -3.84
N ASP A 147 5.13 -20.74 -2.76
CA ASP A 147 5.70 -22.10 -2.63
C ASP A 147 5.12 -23.09 -3.64
N ALA A 148 3.86 -22.90 -4.03
CA ALA A 148 3.17 -23.71 -5.02
C ALA A 148 3.69 -23.49 -6.46
N PHE A 149 4.50 -22.45 -6.72
CA PHE A 149 5.09 -22.17 -8.04
C PHE A 149 6.63 -22.26 -8.00
N PRO A 150 7.23 -23.39 -8.41
CA PRO A 150 8.68 -23.60 -8.35
C PRO A 150 9.52 -22.57 -9.13
N ALA A 151 8.93 -21.92 -10.15
CA ALA A 151 9.59 -20.87 -10.92
C ALA A 151 9.94 -19.62 -10.09
N ALA A 152 9.25 -19.38 -8.97
CA ALA A 152 9.50 -18.24 -8.07
C ALA A 152 10.73 -18.44 -7.16
N ARG A 153 11.33 -19.64 -7.11
CA ARG A 153 12.49 -19.96 -6.25
C ARG A 153 13.87 -19.72 -6.87
N LYS A 154 13.97 -19.34 -8.15
CA LYS A 154 15.26 -19.25 -8.86
C LYS A 154 16.01 -17.92 -8.66
N SER A 155 16.12 -17.44 -7.42
CA SER A 155 17.01 -16.33 -7.07
C SER A 155 17.66 -16.58 -5.71
N GLU A 156 18.62 -17.50 -5.69
CA GLU A 156 19.68 -17.61 -4.68
C GLU A 156 21.04 -17.54 -5.39
#